data_AF-A0A1R1FMD2-F1
#
_entry.id   AF-A0A1R1FMD2-F1
#
_cell.length_a   1.000
_cell.length_b   1.000
_cell.length_c   1.000
_cell.angle_alpha   90.00
_cell.angle_beta   90.00
_cell.angle_gamma   90.00
#
_symmetry.space_group_name_H-M   'P 1'
#
loop_
_entity.id
_entity.type
_entity.pdbx_description
1 polymer ?
#
loop_
_entity_poly.entity_id
_entity_poly.type
_entity_poly.pdbx_seq_one_letter_code
_entity_poly.pdbx_strand_id
1 'polypeptide(L)'
;MVAVAFHTDPRGTAYELLIDELIEKADRFVLVDRQRYEENEIPEVVRVLERLQPYLVERATMEEMMLKSGAYYSEGTYYTYRCTPESGQVLKEEANRFHDWCYPSLPDDLCFMTEDGNDYFFSVAHEHMYGMRITYKEASELMERIPGLFFELDRHKEIDHLLDDAIRHQTDKLDISLHGLSELPERIRELKHLKELTIFEQNLYSLPASLFELTSLERLVITTLDLECIPAEIGKLKQLQELRIYCGSPFESAPGWRPKPQTELGLNCIPPEIGELSELKYLEIVYSGIRELPPELERLKNLRALLVTNALIEGTPDVVTRMHWLEYVDLMNIPFGTHWEEVWEMKKNM
;
A
#
# COMPACT_ATOMS: atom_id res chain seq x y z
N MET A 1 -19.11 18.64 -4.03
CA MET A 1 -18.49 17.53 -3.28
C MET A 1 -17.37 16.97 -4.14
N VAL A 2 -16.26 16.57 -3.53
CA VAL A 2 -15.14 15.91 -4.21
C VAL A 2 -15.07 14.47 -3.74
N ALA A 3 -14.43 13.58 -4.49
CA ALA A 3 -14.09 12.26 -3.96
C ALA A 3 -12.85 12.42 -3.08
N VAL A 4 -13.01 12.18 -1.77
CA VAL A 4 -11.91 12.19 -0.80
C VAL A 4 -11.55 10.75 -0.49
N ALA A 5 -10.31 10.35 -0.81
CA ALA A 5 -9.79 9.01 -0.59
C ALA A 5 -9.28 8.83 0.85
N PHE A 6 -8.99 7.58 1.22
CA PHE A 6 -8.35 7.24 2.49
C PHE A 6 -6.89 6.84 2.25
N HIS A 7 -6.00 7.27 3.14
CA HIS A 7 -4.62 6.76 3.19
C HIS A 7 -4.61 5.27 3.52
N THR A 8 -5.52 4.83 4.40
CA THR A 8 -5.64 3.43 4.84
C THR A 8 -7.09 3.00 5.01
N ASP A 9 -7.33 1.71 4.78
CA ASP A 9 -8.64 1.08 4.97
C ASP A 9 -9.07 1.16 6.45
N PRO A 10 -10.20 1.85 6.76
CA PRO A 10 -10.76 1.92 8.10
C PRO A 10 -11.08 0.53 8.63
N ARG A 11 -10.72 0.26 9.90
CA ARG A 11 -10.86 -1.08 10.49
C ARG A 11 -11.26 -1.06 11.96
N GLY A 12 -11.80 -2.17 12.45
CA GLY A 12 -12.24 -2.31 13.83
C GLY A 12 -13.28 -1.24 14.18
N THR A 13 -13.08 -0.57 15.31
CA THR A 13 -13.99 0.49 15.77
C THR A 13 -14.12 1.65 14.76
N ALA A 14 -13.07 1.97 13.98
CA ALA A 14 -13.16 3.01 12.96
C ALA A 14 -14.11 2.61 11.82
N TYR A 15 -14.06 1.34 11.42
CA TYR A 15 -14.99 0.75 10.44
C TYR A 15 -16.43 0.78 10.97
N GLU A 16 -16.64 0.29 12.19
CA GLU A 16 -17.98 0.27 12.81
C GLU A 16 -18.61 1.66 12.91
N LEU A 17 -17.84 2.65 13.38
CA LEU A 17 -18.31 4.04 13.49
C LEU A 17 -18.55 4.68 12.12
N LEU A 18 -17.74 4.35 11.12
CA LEU A 18 -17.98 4.83 9.77
C LEU A 18 -19.23 4.18 9.17
N ILE A 19 -19.48 2.89 9.40
CA ILE A 19 -20.74 2.25 8.99
C ILE A 19 -21.94 2.96 9.61
N ASP A 20 -21.88 3.34 10.90
CA ASP A 20 -22.97 4.08 11.54
C ASP A 20 -23.20 5.45 10.88
N GLU A 21 -22.14 6.20 10.58
CA GLU A 21 -22.22 7.48 9.84
C GLU A 21 -22.82 7.29 8.43
N LEU A 22 -22.42 6.23 7.73
CA LEU A 22 -22.90 5.91 6.38
C LEU A 22 -24.37 5.50 6.39
N ILE A 23 -24.79 4.69 7.36
CA ILE A 23 -26.19 4.27 7.53
C ILE A 23 -27.10 5.45 7.89
N GLU A 24 -26.61 6.42 8.66
CA GLU A 24 -27.37 7.63 9.01
C GLU A 24 -27.55 8.58 7.82
N LYS A 25 -26.54 8.69 6.95
CA LYS A 25 -26.50 9.72 5.89
C LYS A 25 -26.81 9.23 4.49
N ALA A 26 -26.72 7.92 4.24
CA ALA A 26 -27.09 7.32 2.97
C ALA A 26 -28.45 6.63 3.07
N ASP A 27 -29.19 6.61 1.97
CA ASP A 27 -30.49 5.95 1.91
C ASP A 27 -30.37 4.46 1.60
N ARG A 28 -29.34 4.11 0.83
CA ARG A 28 -29.14 2.75 0.31
C ARG A 28 -27.66 2.38 0.32
N PHE A 29 -27.41 1.08 0.35
CA PHE A 29 -26.10 0.52 0.04
C PHE A 29 -26.23 -0.60 -0.99
N VAL A 30 -25.14 -0.86 -1.69
CA VAL A 30 -25.06 -1.82 -2.78
C VAL A 30 -23.97 -2.83 -2.49
N LEU A 31 -24.25 -4.09 -2.83
CA LEU A 31 -23.29 -5.19 -2.81
C LEU A 31 -23.35 -5.93 -4.16
N VAL A 32 -22.22 -6.50 -4.56
CA VAL A 32 -22.09 -7.19 -5.85
C VAL A 32 -21.84 -8.68 -5.63
N ASP A 33 -22.72 -9.50 -6.19
CA ASP A 33 -22.56 -10.94 -6.27
C ASP A 33 -21.95 -11.30 -7.63
N ARG A 34 -20.73 -11.84 -7.62
CA ARG A 34 -20.04 -12.26 -8.84
C ARG A 34 -20.58 -13.56 -9.43
N GLN A 35 -21.34 -14.35 -8.66
CA GLN A 35 -21.95 -15.61 -9.11
C GLN A 35 -20.96 -16.63 -9.70
N ARG A 36 -19.70 -16.60 -9.27
CA ARG A 36 -18.63 -17.51 -9.74
C ARG A 36 -18.51 -18.76 -8.85
N TYR A 37 -19.65 -19.30 -8.43
CA TYR A 37 -19.71 -20.41 -7.48
C TYR A 37 -19.54 -21.77 -8.16
N GLU A 38 -18.83 -22.70 -7.52
CA GLU A 38 -18.86 -24.11 -7.90
C GLU A 38 -20.15 -24.78 -7.37
N GLU A 39 -20.68 -25.79 -8.05
CA GLU A 39 -22.01 -26.39 -7.79
C GLU A 39 -22.26 -26.90 -6.35
N ASN A 40 -21.22 -27.08 -5.53
CA ASN A 40 -21.30 -27.72 -4.21
C ASN A 40 -20.88 -26.84 -3.02
N GLU A 41 -20.52 -25.58 -3.23
CA GLU A 41 -20.19 -24.66 -2.14
C GLU A 41 -21.37 -23.73 -1.88
N ILE A 42 -21.87 -23.69 -0.64
CA ILE A 42 -22.74 -22.59 -0.19
C ILE A 42 -21.78 -21.47 0.21
N PRO A 43 -21.56 -20.46 -0.65
CA PRO A 43 -20.55 -19.45 -0.43
C PRO A 43 -20.97 -18.56 0.74
N GLU A 44 -20.01 -18.06 1.51
CA GLU A 44 -20.25 -17.08 2.57
C GLU A 44 -21.04 -15.87 2.06
N VAL A 45 -20.84 -15.52 0.78
CA VAL A 45 -21.63 -14.54 0.04
C VAL A 45 -23.14 -14.77 0.16
N VAL A 46 -23.64 -16.00 -0.06
CA VAL A 46 -25.08 -16.31 -0.01
C VAL A 46 -25.63 -16.10 1.40
N ARG A 47 -24.89 -16.50 2.44
CA ARG A 47 -25.27 -16.28 3.85
C ARG A 47 -25.50 -14.79 4.11
N VAL A 48 -24.59 -13.92 3.66
CA VAL A 48 -24.72 -12.47 3.87
C VAL A 48 -25.92 -11.92 3.12
N LEU A 49 -26.11 -12.31 1.86
CA LEU A 49 -27.26 -11.86 1.06
C LEU A 49 -28.60 -12.30 1.69
N GLU A 50 -28.67 -13.51 2.26
CA GLU A 50 -29.85 -14.01 2.99
C GLU A 50 -30.12 -13.20 4.27
N ARG A 51 -29.09 -12.89 5.06
CA ARG A 51 -29.23 -12.04 6.25
C ARG A 51 -29.73 -10.64 5.92
N LEU A 52 -29.34 -10.11 4.77
CA LEU A 52 -29.75 -8.78 4.30
C LEU A 52 -31.07 -8.78 3.52
N GLN A 53 -31.62 -9.95 3.19
CA GLN A 53 -32.86 -10.10 2.43
C GLN A 53 -34.05 -9.27 2.95
N PRO A 54 -34.26 -9.09 4.28
CA PRO A 54 -35.35 -8.24 4.79
C PRO A 54 -35.24 -6.76 4.37
N TYR A 55 -34.04 -6.29 4.02
CA TYR A 55 -33.75 -4.90 3.67
C TYR A 55 -33.59 -4.68 2.17
N LEU A 56 -33.74 -5.73 1.35
CA LEU A 56 -33.56 -5.68 -0.09
C LEU A 56 -34.61 -4.76 -0.73
N VAL A 57 -34.14 -3.83 -1.56
CA VAL A 57 -34.98 -2.89 -2.31
C VAL A 57 -35.11 -3.32 -3.77
N GLU A 58 -33.98 -3.60 -4.43
CA GLU A 58 -33.97 -4.07 -5.81
C GLU A 58 -32.74 -4.94 -6.12
N ARG A 59 -32.84 -5.65 -7.24
CA ARG A 59 -31.78 -6.45 -7.84
C ARG A 59 -31.64 -6.00 -9.29
N ALA A 60 -30.42 -5.83 -9.76
CA ALA A 60 -30.15 -5.42 -11.13
C ALA A 60 -28.96 -6.19 -11.71
N THR A 61 -29.00 -6.48 -13.00
CA THR A 61 -27.82 -6.98 -13.73
C THR A 61 -26.84 -5.83 -14.02
N MET A 62 -25.59 -6.17 -14.33
CA MET A 62 -24.60 -5.21 -14.84
C MET A 62 -25.16 -4.36 -16.00
N GLU A 63 -25.85 -4.97 -16.96
CA GLU A 63 -26.43 -4.27 -18.11
C GLU A 63 -27.50 -3.25 -17.71
N GLU A 64 -28.36 -3.62 -16.75
CA GLU A 64 -29.38 -2.73 -16.21
C GLU A 64 -28.77 -1.56 -15.42
N MET A 65 -27.71 -1.82 -14.64
CA MET A 65 -26.98 -0.78 -13.91
C MET A 65 -26.30 0.21 -14.86
N MET A 66 -25.63 -0.29 -15.91
CA MET A 66 -25.02 0.53 -16.94
C MET A 66 -26.07 1.38 -17.68
N LEU A 67 -27.23 0.81 -18.01
CA LEU A 67 -28.30 1.53 -18.71
C LEU A 67 -28.91 2.64 -17.84
N LYS A 68 -29.08 2.39 -16.54
CA LYS A 68 -29.67 3.36 -15.59
C LYS A 68 -28.76 4.55 -15.32
N SER A 69 -27.47 4.31 -15.15
CA SER A 69 -26.50 5.32 -14.68
C SER A 69 -25.61 5.91 -15.78
N GLY A 70 -25.44 5.19 -16.89
CA GLY A 70 -24.44 5.51 -17.92
C GLY A 70 -22.99 5.24 -17.50
N ALA A 71 -22.75 4.64 -16.32
CA ALA A 71 -21.42 4.28 -15.83
C ALA A 71 -21.06 2.83 -16.18
N TYR A 72 -19.76 2.52 -16.22
CA TYR A 72 -19.27 1.16 -16.41
C TYR A 72 -19.34 0.37 -15.09
N TYR A 73 -19.88 -0.84 -15.16
CA TYR A 73 -19.96 -1.79 -14.06
C TYR A 73 -19.21 -3.06 -14.41
N SER A 74 -18.71 -3.75 -13.39
CA SER A 74 -18.12 -5.07 -13.52
C SER A 74 -19.20 -6.14 -13.59
N GLU A 75 -18.87 -7.29 -14.16
CA GLU A 75 -19.82 -8.41 -14.29
C GLU A 75 -20.32 -8.88 -12.91
N GLY A 76 -21.63 -9.03 -12.76
CA GLY A 76 -22.25 -9.49 -11.52
C GLY A 76 -23.73 -9.10 -11.41
N THR A 77 -24.35 -9.56 -10.32
CA THR A 77 -25.68 -9.13 -9.88
C THR A 77 -25.52 -8.12 -8.75
N TYR A 78 -26.14 -6.96 -8.92
CA TYR A 78 -26.12 -5.85 -7.97
C TYR A 78 -27.35 -5.93 -7.08
N TYR A 79 -27.13 -5.93 -5.77
CA TYR A 79 -28.18 -5.95 -4.76
C TYR A 79 -28.18 -4.62 -4.01
N THR A 80 -29.30 -3.91 -4.09
CA THR A 80 -29.48 -2.62 -3.43
C THR A 80 -30.35 -2.81 -2.20
N TYR A 81 -29.83 -2.42 -1.05
CA TYR A 81 -30.47 -2.55 0.26
C TYR A 81 -30.78 -1.19 0.84
N ARG A 82 -31.81 -1.11 1.69
CA ARG A 82 -32.12 0.09 2.46
C ARG A 82 -31.15 0.22 3.64
N CYS A 83 -30.62 1.42 3.86
CA CYS A 83 -29.89 1.74 5.08
C CYS A 83 -30.84 1.78 6.28
N THR A 84 -30.59 0.94 7.26
CA THR A 84 -31.29 0.87 8.56
C THR A 84 -30.28 0.52 9.65
N PRO A 85 -30.54 0.85 10.93
CA PRO A 85 -29.68 0.43 12.02
C PRO A 85 -29.42 -1.08 12.02
N GLU A 86 -30.43 -1.89 11.71
CA GLU A 86 -30.32 -3.34 11.70
C GLU A 86 -29.51 -3.87 10.51
N SER A 87 -29.64 -3.28 9.32
CA SER A 87 -28.78 -3.64 8.18
C SER A 87 -27.33 -3.23 8.43
N GLY A 88 -27.09 -2.07 9.04
CA GLY A 88 -25.76 -1.63 9.47
C GLY A 88 -25.12 -2.59 10.46
N GLN A 89 -25.91 -3.13 11.39
CA GLN A 89 -25.44 -4.14 12.33
C GLN A 89 -25.00 -5.43 11.62
N VAL A 90 -25.70 -5.87 10.57
CA VAL A 90 -25.26 -7.01 9.76
C VAL A 90 -23.89 -6.74 9.12
N LEU A 91 -23.69 -5.55 8.53
CA LEU A 91 -22.41 -5.19 7.91
C LEU A 91 -21.25 -5.24 8.91
N LYS A 92 -21.47 -4.72 10.13
CA LYS A 92 -20.47 -4.73 11.22
C LYS A 92 -20.15 -6.12 11.76
N GLU A 93 -21.08 -7.07 11.66
CA GLU A 93 -20.86 -8.45 12.11
C GLU A 93 -20.19 -9.34 11.06
N GLU A 94 -20.34 -9.01 9.78
CA GLU A 94 -19.77 -9.80 8.67
C GLU A 94 -18.34 -9.39 8.32
N ALA A 95 -17.95 -8.14 8.60
CA ALA A 95 -16.64 -7.60 8.24
C ALA A 95 -16.04 -6.75 9.36
N ASN A 96 -14.73 -6.57 9.32
CA ASN A 96 -14.01 -5.69 10.25
C ASN A 96 -13.38 -4.47 9.55
N ARG A 97 -13.45 -4.40 8.22
CA ARG A 97 -12.94 -3.30 7.37
C ARG A 97 -13.57 -3.35 5.98
N PHE A 98 -13.37 -2.33 5.13
CA PHE A 98 -13.99 -2.31 3.80
C PHE A 98 -13.33 -3.26 2.81
N HIS A 99 -12.04 -3.56 2.97
CA HIS A 99 -11.36 -4.55 2.13
C HIS A 99 -11.92 -5.97 2.28
N ASP A 100 -12.55 -6.31 3.40
CA ASP A 100 -13.10 -7.65 3.61
C ASP A 100 -14.26 -7.96 2.64
N TRP A 101 -14.92 -6.92 2.10
CA TRP A 101 -15.98 -7.00 1.09
C TRP A 101 -15.41 -7.33 -0.29
N CYS A 102 -14.71 -8.46 -0.36
CA CYS A 102 -14.02 -8.98 -1.53
C CYS A 102 -14.33 -10.48 -1.71
N TYR A 103 -14.76 -10.82 -2.91
CA TYR A 103 -15.07 -12.16 -3.37
C TYR A 103 -13.80 -13.04 -3.35
N PRO A 104 -13.91 -14.34 -3.00
CA PRO A 104 -15.11 -15.12 -2.69
C PRO A 104 -15.58 -15.05 -1.23
N SER A 105 -14.87 -14.32 -0.36
CA SER A 105 -15.11 -14.35 1.09
C SER A 105 -16.41 -13.61 1.45
N LEU A 106 -16.64 -12.44 0.86
CA LEU A 106 -17.87 -11.67 1.01
C LEU A 106 -18.36 -11.18 -0.36
N PRO A 107 -19.60 -10.66 -0.45
CA PRO A 107 -20.02 -9.92 -1.64
C PRO A 107 -19.03 -8.77 -1.91
N ASP A 108 -18.80 -8.48 -3.18
CA ASP A 108 -17.88 -7.43 -3.62
C ASP A 108 -18.46 -6.03 -3.39
N ASP A 109 -17.55 -5.08 -3.17
CA ASP A 109 -17.76 -3.64 -3.33
C ASP A 109 -18.95 -3.09 -2.53
N LEU A 110 -18.77 -2.92 -1.21
CA LEU A 110 -19.72 -2.23 -0.35
C LEU A 110 -19.72 -0.72 -0.64
N CYS A 111 -20.77 -0.26 -1.33
CA CYS A 111 -20.96 1.14 -1.71
C CYS A 111 -22.23 1.71 -1.07
N PHE A 112 -22.24 2.99 -0.72
CA PHE A 112 -23.40 3.69 -0.14
C PHE A 112 -23.85 4.83 -1.05
N MET A 113 -25.15 5.03 -1.16
CA MET A 113 -25.78 5.99 -2.08
C MET A 113 -26.80 6.88 -1.36
N THR A 114 -26.81 8.15 -1.76
CA THR A 114 -27.81 9.16 -1.35
C THR A 114 -29.18 8.92 -2.03
N GLU A 115 -30.24 9.60 -1.55
CA GLU A 115 -31.62 9.49 -2.06
C GLU A 115 -31.69 9.73 -3.57
N ASP A 116 -30.95 10.73 -4.04
CA ASP A 116 -30.83 11.14 -5.43
C ASP A 116 -29.93 10.20 -6.27
N GLY A 117 -29.46 9.10 -5.68
CA GLY A 117 -28.77 8.01 -6.37
C GLY A 117 -27.29 8.27 -6.64
N ASN A 118 -26.71 9.31 -6.03
CA ASN A 118 -25.27 9.59 -6.12
C ASN A 118 -24.51 8.81 -5.06
N ASP A 119 -23.30 8.33 -5.40
CA ASP A 119 -22.42 7.68 -4.42
C ASP A 119 -22.12 8.63 -3.26
N TYR A 120 -22.28 8.14 -2.03
CA TYR A 120 -21.82 8.79 -0.82
C TYR A 120 -20.48 8.21 -0.37
N PHE A 121 -20.37 6.89 -0.41
CA PHE A 121 -19.14 6.13 -0.19
C PHE A 121 -18.99 5.09 -1.30
N PHE A 122 -17.78 4.95 -1.82
CA PHE A 122 -17.46 3.96 -2.84
C PHE A 122 -16.28 3.11 -2.39
N SER A 123 -16.33 1.82 -2.76
CA SER A 123 -15.21 0.90 -2.60
C SER A 123 -15.03 0.07 -3.88
N VAL A 124 -13.78 -0.20 -4.20
CA VAL A 124 -13.34 -1.21 -5.16
C VAL A 124 -12.38 -2.12 -4.40
N ALA A 125 -12.93 -3.11 -3.71
CA ALA A 125 -12.22 -3.78 -2.62
C ALA A 125 -10.95 -4.51 -3.11
N HIS A 126 -11.05 -5.16 -4.27
CA HIS A 126 -9.94 -5.87 -4.91
C HIS A 126 -8.83 -4.94 -5.42
N GLU A 127 -9.13 -3.67 -5.70
CA GLU A 127 -8.15 -2.64 -6.08
C GLU A 127 -7.64 -1.83 -4.88
N HIS A 128 -8.14 -2.11 -3.67
CA HIS A 128 -7.81 -1.35 -2.45
C HIS A 128 -8.15 0.15 -2.56
N MET A 129 -9.21 0.49 -3.28
CA MET A 129 -9.66 1.87 -3.45
C MET A 129 -10.93 2.13 -2.65
N TYR A 130 -10.90 3.17 -1.82
CA TYR A 130 -12.01 3.57 -0.95
C TYR A 130 -12.10 5.09 -0.92
N GLY A 131 -13.30 5.64 -0.87
CA GLY A 131 -13.46 7.07 -0.71
C GLY A 131 -14.89 7.52 -0.49
N MET A 132 -15.04 8.80 -0.17
CA MET A 132 -16.32 9.42 0.11
C MET A 132 -16.52 10.66 -0.76
N ARG A 133 -17.75 10.87 -1.24
CA ARG A 133 -18.12 12.11 -1.93
C ARG A 133 -18.55 13.17 -0.92
N ILE A 134 -17.58 13.81 -0.30
CA ILE A 134 -17.78 14.83 0.73
C ILE A 134 -16.91 16.07 0.45
N THR A 135 -17.04 17.11 1.27
CA THR A 135 -16.11 18.23 1.29
C THR A 135 -14.90 17.92 2.17
N TYR A 136 -13.76 18.57 1.93
CA TYR A 136 -12.59 18.43 2.82
C TYR A 136 -12.86 18.84 4.27
N LYS A 137 -13.81 19.78 4.47
CA LYS A 137 -14.24 20.18 5.81
C LYS A 137 -14.94 19.02 6.54
N GLU A 138 -15.89 18.36 5.87
CA GLU A 138 -16.57 17.19 6.43
C GLU A 138 -15.60 16.04 6.69
N ALA A 139 -14.65 15.80 5.78
CA ALA A 139 -13.62 14.79 5.97
C ALA A 139 -12.77 15.08 7.23
N SER A 140 -12.35 16.34 7.43
CA SER A 140 -11.63 16.76 8.64
C SER A 140 -12.48 16.59 9.91
N GLU A 141 -13.75 16.97 9.87
CA GLU A 141 -14.67 16.79 11.02
C GLU A 141 -14.87 15.30 11.36
N LEU A 142 -14.89 14.43 10.36
CA LEU A 142 -14.94 12.98 10.57
C LEU A 142 -13.64 12.44 11.20
N MET A 143 -12.46 12.88 10.75
CA MET A 143 -11.17 12.52 11.37
C MET A 143 -11.07 13.01 12.83
N GLU A 144 -11.66 14.15 13.15
CA GLU A 144 -11.71 14.63 14.53
C GLU A 144 -12.57 13.73 15.41
N ARG A 145 -13.70 13.25 14.87
CA ARG A 145 -14.70 12.43 15.59
C ARG A 145 -14.35 10.94 15.67
N ILE A 146 -13.72 10.37 14.63
CA ILE A 146 -13.51 8.93 14.47
C ILE A 146 -12.01 8.61 14.45
N PRO A 147 -11.42 8.17 15.59
CA PRO A 147 -10.06 7.64 15.61
C PRO A 147 -9.90 6.46 14.65
N GLY A 148 -8.74 6.35 13.99
CA GLY A 148 -8.49 5.32 12.97
C GLY A 148 -9.02 5.65 11.56
N LEU A 149 -9.74 6.75 11.38
CA LEU A 149 -10.16 7.24 10.07
C LEU A 149 -9.13 8.24 9.51
N PHE A 150 -8.45 7.90 8.41
CA PHE A 150 -7.37 8.74 7.87
C PHE A 150 -7.59 9.08 6.40
N PHE A 151 -8.24 10.21 6.13
CA PHE A 151 -8.48 10.70 4.76
C PHE A 151 -7.24 11.35 4.15
N GLU A 152 -7.13 11.34 2.83
CA GLU A 152 -6.17 12.16 2.08
C GLU A 152 -6.68 13.59 1.95
N LEU A 153 -6.00 14.54 2.59
CA LEU A 153 -6.39 15.95 2.63
C LEU A 153 -5.29 16.84 2.03
N ASP A 154 -5.68 17.97 1.45
CA ASP A 154 -4.71 18.95 0.91
C ASP A 154 -3.70 19.44 1.96
N ARG A 155 -4.05 19.45 3.26
CA ARG A 155 -3.13 19.81 4.35
C ARG A 155 -1.96 18.84 4.50
N HIS A 156 -2.09 17.61 3.99
CA HIS A 156 -1.03 16.59 4.05
C HIS A 156 0.12 16.86 3.08
N LYS A 157 0.02 17.88 2.22
CA LYS A 157 1.18 18.42 1.50
C LYS A 157 2.23 19.00 2.46
N GLU A 158 1.83 19.36 3.67
CA GLU A 158 2.73 19.74 4.76
C GLU A 158 3.01 18.50 5.63
N ILE A 159 4.28 18.10 5.71
CA ILE A 159 4.69 16.85 6.36
C ILE A 159 4.28 16.77 7.83
N ASP A 160 4.28 17.88 8.56
CA ASP A 160 3.89 17.91 9.96
C ASP A 160 2.40 17.56 10.14
N HIS A 161 1.53 18.04 9.25
CA HIS A 161 0.11 17.68 9.26
C HIS A 161 -0.12 16.22 8.88
N LEU A 162 0.64 15.70 7.91
CA LEU A 162 0.58 14.27 7.56
C LEU A 162 0.98 13.40 8.75
N LEU A 163 2.09 13.73 9.43
CA LEU A 163 2.57 12.98 10.58
C LEU A 163 1.63 13.11 11.79
N ASP A 164 1.11 14.30 12.09
CA ASP A 164 0.17 14.50 13.19
C ASP A 164 -1.08 13.63 13.03
N ASP A 165 -1.65 13.60 11.82
CA ASP A 165 -2.82 12.76 11.54
C ASP A 165 -2.45 11.26 11.50
N ALA A 166 -1.34 10.87 10.88
CA ALA A 166 -0.88 9.49 10.83
C ALA A 166 -0.66 8.91 12.26
N ILE A 167 -0.09 9.71 13.17
CA ILE A 167 0.09 9.37 14.58
C ILE A 167 -1.26 9.29 15.29
N ARG A 168 -2.12 10.31 15.13
CA ARG A 168 -3.46 10.36 15.75
C ARG A 168 -4.30 9.14 15.37
N HIS A 169 -4.24 8.74 14.11
CA HIS A 169 -5.04 7.66 13.55
C HIS A 169 -4.34 6.30 13.59
N GLN A 170 -3.14 6.21 14.17
CA GLN A 170 -2.40 4.96 14.36
C GLN A 170 -2.27 4.15 13.07
N THR A 171 -1.97 4.84 11.97
CA THR A 171 -1.94 4.21 10.64
C THR A 171 -0.91 3.08 10.58
N ASP A 172 -1.22 2.03 9.83
CA ASP A 172 -0.31 0.92 9.56
C ASP A 172 0.38 1.03 8.19
N LYS A 173 -0.09 1.93 7.33
CA LYS A 173 0.56 2.26 6.06
C LYS A 173 0.66 3.77 5.89
N LEU A 174 1.79 4.23 5.36
CA LEU A 174 2.05 5.63 5.09
C LEU A 174 2.88 5.80 3.83
N ASP A 175 2.52 6.80 3.03
CA ASP A 175 3.28 7.26 1.89
C ASP A 175 3.79 8.69 2.16
N ILE A 176 5.11 8.85 2.19
CA ILE A 176 5.80 10.15 2.29
C ILE A 176 6.45 10.43 0.94
N SER A 177 5.69 11.08 0.06
CA SER A 177 6.14 11.40 -1.29
C SER A 177 6.08 12.89 -1.57
N LEU A 178 7.12 13.42 -2.22
CA LEU A 178 7.13 14.77 -2.81
C LEU A 178 6.92 15.93 -1.81
N HIS A 179 7.38 15.77 -0.57
CA HIS A 179 7.42 16.84 0.44
C HIS A 179 8.68 17.71 0.33
N GLY A 180 9.62 17.36 -0.56
CA GLY A 180 10.85 18.11 -0.79
C GLY A 180 11.86 17.96 0.35
N LEU A 181 11.82 16.83 1.03
CA LEU A 181 12.61 16.58 2.23
C LEU A 181 14.06 16.28 1.87
N SER A 182 15.00 16.88 2.61
CA SER A 182 16.40 16.48 2.63
C SER A 182 16.71 15.44 3.72
N GLU A 183 15.88 15.41 4.75
CA GLU A 183 15.93 14.49 5.90
C GLU A 183 14.51 14.15 6.35
N LEU A 184 14.30 12.95 6.87
CA LEU A 184 13.01 12.58 7.47
C LEU A 184 12.89 13.19 8.87
N PRO A 185 11.71 13.70 9.27
CA PRO A 185 11.50 14.23 10.61
C PRO A 185 11.73 13.19 11.71
N GLU A 186 12.42 13.56 12.79
CA GLU A 186 12.70 12.68 13.94
C GLU A 186 11.45 12.10 14.62
N ARG A 187 10.30 12.79 14.47
CA ARG A 187 8.99 12.36 14.97
C ARG A 187 8.44 11.14 14.25
N ILE A 188 9.04 10.70 13.13
CA ILE A 188 8.64 9.47 12.44
C ILE A 188 8.63 8.27 13.39
N ARG A 189 9.50 8.26 14.42
CA ARG A 189 9.53 7.25 15.48
C ARG A 189 8.21 7.06 16.22
N GLU A 190 7.31 8.04 16.22
CA GLU A 190 6.03 8.01 16.93
C GLU A 190 5.00 7.09 16.25
N LEU A 191 5.21 6.70 14.99
CA LEU A 191 4.34 5.83 14.19
C LEU A 191 4.45 4.34 14.61
N LYS A 192 4.20 4.02 15.88
CA LYS A 192 4.45 2.68 16.46
C LYS A 192 3.68 1.52 15.84
N HIS A 193 2.59 1.81 15.11
CA HIS A 193 1.73 0.83 14.45
C HIS A 193 2.06 0.63 12.96
N LEU A 194 3.01 1.40 12.43
CA LEU A 194 3.35 1.38 11.01
C LEU A 194 3.98 0.04 10.61
N LYS A 195 3.40 -0.57 9.59
CA LYS A 195 3.82 -1.82 8.95
C LYS A 195 4.40 -1.57 7.57
N GLU A 196 3.84 -0.62 6.82
CA GLU A 196 4.29 -0.29 5.48
C GLU A 196 4.65 1.19 5.37
N LEU A 197 5.88 1.47 4.93
CA LEU A 197 6.34 2.81 4.67
C LEU A 197 6.91 2.90 3.26
N THR A 198 6.31 3.76 2.45
CA THR A 198 6.85 4.17 1.16
C THR A 198 7.35 5.60 1.31
N ILE A 199 8.58 5.86 0.85
CA ILE A 199 9.18 7.19 0.81
C ILE A 199 9.61 7.46 -0.63
N PHE A 200 9.20 8.59 -1.19
CA PHE A 200 9.72 9.10 -2.45
C PHE A 200 10.10 10.58 -2.31
N GLU A 201 11.40 10.81 -2.22
CA GLU A 201 11.96 12.15 -2.05
C GLU A 201 13.18 12.31 -2.94
N GLN A 202 13.20 13.36 -3.76
CA GLN A 202 14.32 13.58 -4.68
C GLN A 202 15.64 13.89 -3.95
N ASN A 203 15.56 14.55 -2.79
CA ASN A 203 16.73 15.09 -2.07
C ASN A 203 17.01 14.38 -0.74
N LEU A 204 16.41 13.22 -0.49
CA LEU A 204 16.63 12.47 0.74
C LEU A 204 17.95 11.69 0.69
N TYR A 205 19.01 12.29 1.21
CA TYR A 205 20.36 11.72 1.17
C TYR A 205 20.66 10.78 2.36
N SER A 206 19.96 10.94 3.48
CA SER A 206 20.23 10.15 4.69
C SER A 206 18.94 9.69 5.37
N LEU A 207 19.04 8.57 6.09
CA LEU A 207 17.94 8.01 6.89
C LEU A 207 18.25 8.23 8.37
N PRO A 208 17.34 8.84 9.16
CA PRO A 208 17.59 9.08 10.57
C PRO A 208 17.46 7.79 11.38
N ALA A 209 18.16 7.72 12.51
CA ALA A 209 18.09 6.56 13.40
C ALA A 209 16.66 6.28 13.92
N SER A 210 15.82 7.31 13.99
CA SER A 210 14.40 7.23 14.39
C SER A 210 13.53 6.41 13.44
N LEU A 211 13.84 6.34 12.15
CA LEU A 211 13.16 5.47 11.20
C LEU A 211 13.25 4.01 11.63
N PHE A 212 14.41 3.62 12.17
CA PHE A 212 14.69 2.25 12.59
C PHE A 212 14.18 1.92 14.00
N GLU A 213 13.47 2.85 14.65
CA GLU A 213 12.71 2.60 15.89
C GLU A 213 11.28 2.08 15.60
N LEU A 214 10.90 1.97 14.32
CA LEU A 214 9.62 1.42 13.85
C LEU A 214 9.65 -0.11 13.84
N THR A 215 9.70 -0.73 15.01
CA THR A 215 9.89 -2.19 15.14
C THR A 215 8.75 -3.06 14.58
N SER A 216 7.60 -2.45 14.26
CA SER A 216 6.44 -3.11 13.62
C SER A 216 6.54 -3.11 12.09
N LEU A 217 7.54 -2.45 11.51
CA LEU A 217 7.66 -2.28 10.07
C LEU A 217 7.95 -3.60 9.36
N GLU A 218 7.09 -3.97 8.42
CA GLU A 218 7.16 -5.18 7.61
C GLU A 218 7.64 -4.89 6.18
N ARG A 219 7.37 -3.68 5.66
CA ARG A 219 7.74 -3.24 4.32
C ARG A 219 8.29 -1.82 4.34
N LEU A 220 9.49 -1.65 3.80
CA LEU A 220 10.14 -0.35 3.61
C LEU A 220 10.56 -0.18 2.16
N VAL A 221 9.98 0.83 1.50
CA VAL A 221 10.36 1.24 0.15
C VAL A 221 10.87 2.66 0.18
N ILE A 222 12.09 2.87 -0.30
CA ILE A 222 12.72 4.19 -0.38
C ILE A 222 13.11 4.44 -1.82
N THR A 223 12.65 5.55 -2.37
CA THR A 223 13.05 6.04 -3.69
C THR A 223 13.65 7.43 -3.53
N THR A 224 14.88 7.60 -3.99
CA THR A 224 15.57 8.89 -3.99
C THR A 224 16.52 9.02 -5.17
N LEU A 225 17.19 10.16 -5.31
CA LEU A 225 18.21 10.33 -6.33
C LEU A 225 19.53 9.65 -5.94
N ASP A 226 19.96 9.77 -4.68
CA ASP A 226 21.28 9.31 -4.26
C ASP A 226 21.34 9.13 -2.72
N LEU A 227 20.95 7.96 -2.22
CA LEU A 227 21.06 7.68 -0.79
C LEU A 227 22.55 7.52 -0.40
N GLU A 228 22.99 8.12 0.70
CA GLU A 228 24.39 8.05 1.15
C GLU A 228 24.75 6.67 1.70
N CYS A 229 23.92 6.12 2.58
CA CYS A 229 24.14 4.80 3.15
C CYS A 229 22.83 4.22 3.71
N ILE A 230 22.84 2.90 3.95
CA ILE A 230 21.88 2.24 4.83
C ILE A 230 22.54 2.22 6.23
N PRO A 231 21.96 2.89 7.24
CA PRO A 231 22.53 2.89 8.60
C PRO A 231 22.52 1.48 9.23
N ALA A 232 23.48 1.21 10.12
CA ALA A 232 23.57 -0.05 10.87
C ALA A 232 22.30 -0.33 11.70
N GLU A 233 21.58 0.72 12.09
CA GLU A 233 20.30 0.62 12.77
C GLU A 233 19.23 -0.15 11.99
N ILE A 234 19.40 -0.39 10.68
CA ILE A 234 18.53 -1.29 9.90
C ILE A 234 18.30 -2.62 10.62
N GLY A 235 19.33 -3.15 11.30
CA GLY A 235 19.25 -4.39 12.06
C GLY A 235 18.15 -4.38 13.14
N LYS A 236 17.66 -3.22 13.59
CA LYS A 236 16.57 -3.12 14.58
C LYS A 236 15.20 -3.51 14.03
N LEU A 237 14.99 -3.50 12.71
CA LEU A 237 13.71 -3.78 12.08
C LEU A 237 13.45 -5.29 11.96
N LYS A 238 13.29 -5.97 13.10
CA LYS A 238 13.21 -7.44 13.16
C LYS A 238 12.00 -8.06 12.45
N GLN A 239 10.97 -7.26 12.17
CA GLN A 239 9.76 -7.69 11.44
C GLN A 239 9.83 -7.41 9.94
N LEU A 240 10.91 -6.79 9.44
CA LEU A 240 11.01 -6.36 8.05
C LEU A 240 11.08 -7.57 7.12
N GLN A 241 10.10 -7.68 6.23
CA GLN A 241 9.97 -8.75 5.23
C GLN A 241 10.39 -8.27 3.84
N GLU A 242 10.19 -6.99 3.54
CA GLU A 242 10.55 -6.38 2.26
C GLU A 242 11.33 -5.09 2.47
N LEU A 243 12.53 -5.03 1.91
CA LEU A 243 13.34 -3.82 1.80
C LEU A 243 13.61 -3.52 0.34
N ARG A 244 13.16 -2.36 -0.15
CA ARG A 244 13.46 -1.87 -1.49
C ARG A 244 14.05 -0.48 -1.45
N ILE A 245 15.19 -0.30 -2.11
CA ILE A 245 15.87 0.99 -2.22
C ILE A 245 16.18 1.27 -3.69
N TYR A 246 15.58 2.33 -4.21
CA TYR A 246 15.79 2.78 -5.58
C TYR A 246 16.50 4.11 -5.55
N CYS A 247 17.73 4.14 -6.07
CA CYS A 247 18.44 5.37 -6.35
C CYS A 247 18.27 5.73 -7.84
N GLY A 248 18.42 7.01 -8.20
CA GLY A 248 18.33 7.46 -9.59
C GLY A 248 16.92 7.50 -10.20
N SER A 249 15.92 8.01 -9.47
CA SER A 249 14.55 8.11 -10.00
C SER A 249 14.44 8.89 -11.33
N PRO A 250 13.73 8.37 -12.36
CA PRO A 250 13.43 9.08 -13.61
C PRO A 250 12.25 10.06 -13.49
N PHE A 251 11.56 10.10 -12.35
CA PHE A 251 10.37 10.93 -12.17
C PHE A 251 10.77 12.40 -12.00
N GLU A 252 10.50 13.16 -13.07
CA GLU A 252 10.77 14.59 -13.24
C GLU A 252 12.24 14.98 -13.01
N SER A 253 13.07 14.68 -14.00
CA SER A 253 14.38 15.31 -14.15
C SER A 253 14.18 16.84 -14.18
N ALA A 254 14.44 17.51 -13.06
CA ALA A 254 14.56 18.95 -13.04
C ALA A 254 15.49 19.40 -14.19
N PRO A 255 15.22 20.52 -14.88
CA PRO A 255 16.03 20.97 -16.00
C PRO A 255 17.51 21.02 -15.63
N GLY A 256 18.33 20.15 -16.25
CA GLY A 256 19.76 20.05 -15.97
C GLY A 256 20.20 18.87 -15.10
N TRP A 257 19.28 18.06 -14.56
CA TRP A 257 19.65 16.82 -13.88
C TRP A 257 20.34 15.85 -14.86
N ARG A 258 21.37 15.16 -14.36
CA ARG A 258 22.06 14.07 -15.05
C ARG A 258 22.31 12.96 -14.04
N PRO A 259 22.15 11.69 -14.45
CA PRO A 259 22.53 10.56 -13.61
C PRO A 259 24.01 10.68 -13.24
N LYS A 260 24.33 10.54 -11.95
CA LYS A 260 25.72 10.44 -11.49
C LYS A 260 26.32 9.11 -11.95
N PRO A 261 27.60 9.03 -12.32
CA PRO A 261 28.26 7.75 -12.52
C PRO A 261 28.12 6.88 -11.26
N GLN A 262 27.94 5.56 -11.43
CA GLN A 262 27.79 4.63 -10.29
C GLN A 262 28.94 4.72 -9.27
N THR A 263 30.15 5.07 -9.74
CA THR A 263 31.34 5.28 -8.89
C THR A 263 31.24 6.48 -7.96
N GLU A 264 30.32 7.40 -8.23
CA GLU A 264 30.08 8.64 -7.47
C GLU A 264 28.79 8.56 -6.62
N LEU A 265 28.04 7.47 -6.69
CA LEU A 265 26.84 7.27 -5.87
C LEU A 265 27.24 7.00 -4.42
N GLY A 266 26.45 7.56 -3.50
CA GLY A 266 26.67 7.47 -2.06
C GLY A 266 26.58 6.03 -1.57
N LEU A 267 25.47 5.35 -1.87
CA LEU A 267 25.18 3.99 -1.42
C LEU A 267 26.13 3.00 -2.07
N ASN A 268 27.25 2.74 -1.40
CA ASN A 268 28.36 1.95 -1.94
C ASN A 268 28.63 0.64 -1.17
N CYS A 269 27.87 0.39 -0.11
CA CYS A 269 27.91 -0.84 0.65
C CYS A 269 26.53 -1.15 1.26
N ILE A 270 26.31 -2.42 1.61
CA ILE A 270 25.22 -2.86 2.45
C ILE A 270 25.82 -3.13 3.84
N PRO A 271 25.26 -2.58 4.93
CA PRO A 271 25.81 -2.79 6.27
C PRO A 271 25.70 -4.26 6.68
N PRO A 272 26.68 -4.82 7.44
CA PRO A 272 26.61 -6.17 7.99
C PRO A 272 25.31 -6.48 8.77
N GLU A 273 24.73 -5.47 9.41
CA GLU A 273 23.49 -5.55 10.19
C GLU A 273 22.27 -5.95 9.36
N ILE A 274 22.37 -5.90 8.02
CA ILE A 274 21.37 -6.49 7.13
C ILE A 274 21.11 -7.96 7.48
N GLY A 275 22.15 -8.70 7.91
CA GLY A 275 22.04 -10.10 8.30
C GLY A 275 21.28 -10.34 9.60
N GLU A 276 20.83 -9.29 10.29
CA GLU A 276 19.98 -9.41 11.47
C GLU A 276 18.48 -9.35 11.18
N LEU A 277 18.08 -9.12 9.92
CA LEU A 277 16.69 -9.06 9.47
C LEU A 277 16.12 -10.47 9.23
N SER A 278 15.93 -11.26 10.29
CA SER A 278 15.57 -12.68 10.18
C SER A 278 14.29 -12.96 9.38
N GLU A 279 13.36 -12.01 9.30
CA GLU A 279 12.09 -12.13 8.56
C GLU A 279 12.19 -11.66 7.10
N LEU A 280 13.34 -11.13 6.66
CA LEU A 280 13.48 -10.57 5.32
C LEU A 280 13.33 -11.64 4.24
N LYS A 281 12.38 -11.42 3.33
CA LYS A 281 12.03 -12.29 2.19
C LYS A 281 12.46 -11.67 0.87
N TYR A 282 12.44 -10.35 0.77
CA TYR A 282 12.73 -9.62 -0.45
C TYR A 282 13.68 -8.46 -0.17
N LEU A 283 14.85 -8.48 -0.82
CA LEU A 283 15.82 -7.39 -0.81
C LEU A 283 16.06 -6.92 -2.23
N GLU A 284 15.73 -5.66 -2.49
CA GLU A 284 16.00 -5.00 -3.78
C GLU A 284 16.73 -3.69 -3.57
N ILE A 285 17.89 -3.55 -4.21
CA ILE A 285 18.63 -2.30 -4.28
C ILE A 285 18.95 -2.04 -5.75
N VAL A 286 18.48 -0.91 -6.27
CA VAL A 286 18.65 -0.56 -7.68
C VAL A 286 19.46 0.72 -7.79
N TYR A 287 20.42 0.69 -8.71
CA TYR A 287 21.24 1.83 -9.13
C TYR A 287 22.09 2.41 -8.00
N SER A 288 23.15 1.70 -7.62
CA SER A 288 23.98 2.03 -6.47
C SER A 288 25.48 1.94 -6.80
N GLY A 289 26.32 2.44 -5.90
CA GLY A 289 27.78 2.27 -5.97
C GLY A 289 28.28 0.98 -5.31
N ILE A 290 27.38 0.02 -5.01
CA ILE A 290 27.69 -1.21 -4.26
C ILE A 290 28.68 -2.07 -5.03
N ARG A 291 29.80 -2.44 -4.39
CA ARG A 291 30.85 -3.27 -5.00
C ARG A 291 30.84 -4.71 -4.52
N GLU A 292 30.38 -4.93 -3.30
CA GLU A 292 30.39 -6.23 -2.65
C GLU A 292 29.14 -6.42 -1.79
N LEU A 293 28.80 -7.68 -1.57
CA LEU A 293 27.71 -8.11 -0.71
C LEU A 293 28.31 -8.60 0.62
N PRO A 294 27.80 -8.14 1.79
CA PRO A 294 28.36 -8.55 3.07
C PRO A 294 28.09 -10.04 3.34
N PRO A 295 29.05 -10.79 3.91
CA PRO A 295 28.87 -12.22 4.20
C PRO A 295 27.71 -12.49 5.17
N GLU A 296 27.30 -11.50 5.97
CA GLU A 296 26.16 -11.58 6.88
C GLU A 296 24.83 -11.86 6.18
N LEU A 297 24.69 -11.60 4.87
CA LEU A 297 23.50 -12.00 4.10
C LEU A 297 23.20 -13.49 4.19
N GLU A 298 24.21 -14.35 4.42
CA GLU A 298 23.99 -15.78 4.64
C GLU A 298 23.14 -16.10 5.88
N ARG A 299 22.99 -15.16 6.81
CA ARG A 299 22.11 -15.32 7.98
C ARG A 299 20.63 -15.23 7.61
N LEU A 300 20.30 -14.64 6.47
CA LEU A 300 18.92 -14.40 6.01
C LEU A 300 18.29 -15.66 5.40
N LYS A 301 17.95 -16.63 6.25
CA LYS A 301 17.39 -17.93 5.82
C LYS A 301 15.98 -17.84 5.22
N ASN A 302 15.28 -16.73 5.46
CA ASN A 302 13.97 -16.45 4.87
C ASN A 302 14.04 -15.69 3.55
N LEU A 303 15.22 -15.20 3.15
CA LEU A 303 15.36 -14.44 1.91
C LEU A 303 15.06 -15.33 0.71
N ARG A 304 14.17 -14.88 -0.18
CA ARG A 304 13.79 -15.60 -1.41
C ARG A 304 14.24 -14.87 -2.66
N ALA A 305 14.18 -13.54 -2.63
CA ALA A 305 14.60 -12.71 -3.74
C ALA A 305 15.71 -11.74 -3.31
N LEU A 306 16.82 -11.76 -4.05
CA LEU A 306 17.94 -10.83 -3.91
C LEU A 306 18.20 -10.14 -5.24
N LEU A 307 17.85 -8.86 -5.31
CA LEU A 307 18.07 -8.02 -6.47
C LEU A 307 19.02 -6.89 -6.09
N VAL A 308 20.23 -6.89 -6.63
CA VAL A 308 21.17 -5.77 -6.48
C VAL A 308 21.63 -5.39 -7.87
N THR A 309 20.74 -4.70 -8.58
CA THR A 309 20.91 -4.38 -10.00
C THR A 309 21.47 -2.98 -10.17
N ASN A 310 22.15 -2.76 -11.30
CA ASN A 310 22.83 -1.51 -11.60
C ASN A 310 23.78 -1.10 -10.47
N ALA A 311 24.53 -2.07 -9.96
CA ALA A 311 25.60 -1.90 -8.99
C ALA A 311 26.97 -2.07 -9.67
N LEU A 312 28.04 -1.94 -8.89
CA LEU A 312 29.43 -2.19 -9.29
C LEU A 312 29.93 -3.57 -8.82
N ILE A 313 29.03 -4.53 -8.65
CA ILE A 313 29.37 -5.90 -8.27
C ILE A 313 30.03 -6.60 -9.45
N GLU A 314 31.25 -7.08 -9.25
CA GLU A 314 31.99 -7.83 -10.26
C GLU A 314 31.83 -9.35 -10.05
N GLY A 315 31.50 -10.06 -11.13
CA GLY A 315 31.33 -11.51 -11.10
C GLY A 315 30.16 -11.96 -10.22
N THR A 316 30.19 -13.24 -9.82
CA THR A 316 29.19 -13.80 -8.91
C THR A 316 29.76 -13.79 -7.48
N PRO A 317 29.16 -13.04 -6.54
CA PRO A 317 29.65 -12.99 -5.16
C PRO A 317 29.60 -14.35 -4.47
N ASP A 318 30.69 -14.72 -3.79
CA ASP A 318 30.81 -15.97 -3.03
C ASP A 318 29.64 -16.22 -2.07
N VAL A 319 29.14 -15.16 -1.41
CA VAL A 319 27.99 -15.23 -0.50
C VAL A 319 26.75 -15.79 -1.19
N VAL A 320 26.47 -15.36 -2.42
CA VAL A 320 25.32 -15.81 -3.22
C VAL A 320 25.46 -17.29 -3.58
N THR A 321 26.68 -17.76 -3.87
CA THR A 321 26.92 -19.17 -4.19
C THR A 321 26.58 -20.12 -3.02
N ARG A 322 26.58 -19.62 -1.78
CA ARG A 322 26.23 -20.39 -0.56
C ARG A 322 24.76 -20.30 -0.18
N MET A 323 24.00 -19.39 -0.80
CA MET A 323 22.59 -19.12 -0.49
C MET A 323 21.64 -19.95 -1.36
N HIS A 324 21.72 -21.27 -1.26
CA HIS A 324 20.93 -22.21 -2.08
C HIS A 324 19.40 -22.16 -1.86
N TRP A 325 18.93 -21.37 -0.90
CA TRP A 325 17.51 -21.16 -0.61
C TRP A 325 16.91 -19.94 -1.32
N LEU A 326 17.72 -19.17 -2.07
CA LEU A 326 17.24 -18.10 -2.92
C LEU A 326 16.46 -18.69 -4.11
N GLU A 327 15.28 -18.14 -4.36
CA GLU A 327 14.43 -18.49 -5.49
C GLU A 327 14.73 -17.60 -6.70
N TYR A 328 15.13 -16.34 -6.45
CA TYR A 328 15.44 -15.37 -7.49
C TYR A 328 16.66 -14.52 -7.12
N VAL A 329 17.60 -14.41 -8.05
CA VAL A 329 18.80 -13.58 -7.91
C VAL A 329 19.00 -12.76 -9.18
N ASP A 330 19.13 -11.45 -9.04
CA ASP A 330 19.45 -10.55 -10.14
C ASP A 330 20.52 -9.54 -9.69
N LEU A 331 21.72 -9.68 -10.27
CA LEU A 331 22.86 -8.78 -10.03
C LEU A 331 23.25 -8.04 -11.31
N MET A 332 22.36 -7.98 -12.31
CA MET A 332 22.70 -7.43 -13.62
C MET A 332 22.91 -5.92 -13.55
N ASN A 333 23.89 -5.44 -14.32
CA ASN A 333 24.06 -4.01 -14.60
C ASN A 333 23.37 -3.69 -15.93
N ILE A 334 22.17 -3.13 -15.83
CA ILE A 334 21.34 -2.64 -16.92
C ILE A 334 21.64 -1.14 -17.09
N PRO A 335 22.00 -0.68 -18.29
CA PRO A 335 22.20 0.74 -18.54
C PRO A 335 20.96 1.57 -18.16
N PHE A 336 21.19 2.76 -17.62
CA PHE A 336 20.10 3.67 -17.26
C PHE A 336 19.29 4.04 -18.52
N GLY A 337 17.96 3.83 -18.49
CA GLY A 337 17.07 4.10 -19.61
C GLY A 337 16.84 2.94 -20.59
N THR A 338 17.40 1.76 -20.33
CA THR A 338 17.09 0.54 -21.10
C THR A 338 15.62 0.14 -20.90
N HIS A 339 14.89 -0.06 -22.00
CA HIS A 339 13.47 -0.45 -21.94
C HIS A 339 13.32 -1.91 -21.47
N TRP A 340 12.22 -2.23 -20.78
CA TRP A 340 11.97 -3.58 -20.24
C TRP A 340 12.01 -4.69 -21.31
N GLU A 341 11.67 -4.38 -22.56
CA GLU A 341 11.75 -5.29 -23.70
C GLU A 341 13.21 -5.64 -24.05
N GLU A 342 14.13 -4.69 -23.92
CA GLU A 342 15.56 -4.88 -24.14
C GLU A 342 16.18 -5.71 -22.99
N VAL A 343 15.73 -5.47 -21.75
CA VAL A 343 16.10 -6.28 -20.58
C VAL A 343 15.67 -7.75 -20.75
N TRP A 344 14.46 -7.98 -21.28
CA TRP A 344 13.94 -9.32 -21.55
C TRP A 344 14.77 -10.07 -22.61
N GLU A 345 15.18 -9.40 -23.68
CA GLU A 345 16.07 -9.99 -24.69
C GLU A 345 17.49 -10.24 -24.16
N MET A 346 18.01 -9.39 -23.26
CA MET A 346 19.28 -9.66 -22.57
C MET A 346 19.19 -10.93 -21.70
N LYS A 347 18.08 -11.12 -21.00
CA LYS A 347 17.84 -12.32 -20.16
C LYS A 347 17.68 -13.62 -20.94
N LYS A 348 17.30 -13.57 -22.22
CA LYS A 348 17.20 -14.77 -23.08
C LYS A 348 18.54 -15.27 -23.63
N ASN A 349 19.55 -14.39 -23.69
CA ASN A 349 20.83 -14.66 -24.35
C ASN A 349 21.95 -15.05 -23.37
N MET A 350 21.62 -15.27 -22.09
CA MET A 350 22.47 -15.83 -21.03
C MET A 350 21.89 -17.15 -20.57
#